data_AF-A0A1V9QTD2-F1
#
_entry.id   AF-A0A1V9QTD2-F1
#
_cell.length_a   1.000
_cell.length_b   1.000
_cell.length_c   1.000
_cell.angle_alpha   90.00
_cell.angle_beta   90.00
_cell.angle_gamma   90.00
#
_symmetry.space_group_name_H-M   'P 1'
#
loop_
_entity.id
_entity.type
_entity.pdbx_description
1 polymer ?
#
loop_
_entity_poly.entity_id
_entity_poly.type
_entity_poly.pdbx_seq_one_letter_code
_entity_poly.pdbx_strand_id
1 'polypeptide(L)'
;KIKFYADTIFKAKSQVMSRLLNNPNWLYRQEFQEATRFESNIFLADGLEKSLLKLAEIMYKSDTKIHSEERLSYVYLRNGLANSTKKYLLDNFEFSDDERYQITQALAF
;
A
#
# COMPACT_ATOMS: atom_id res chain seq x y z
N LYS A 1 -7.42 -16.66 -12.48
CA LYS A 1 -6.42 -15.57 -12.65
C LYS A 1 -6.88 -14.25 -12.04
N ILE A 2 -8.05 -13.69 -12.42
CA ILE A 2 -8.58 -12.45 -11.83
C ILE A 2 -8.74 -12.56 -10.30
N LYS A 3 -9.34 -13.66 -9.82
CA LYS A 3 -9.51 -13.93 -8.37
C LYS A 3 -8.19 -13.83 -7.59
N PHE A 4 -7.11 -14.40 -8.14
CA PHE A 4 -5.78 -14.36 -7.51
C PHE A 4 -5.28 -12.91 -7.31
N TYR A 5 -5.40 -12.05 -8.34
CA TYR A 5 -4.97 -10.66 -8.22
C TYR A 5 -5.86 -9.88 -7.24
N ALA A 6 -7.19 -10.07 -7.29
CA ALA A 6 -8.10 -9.46 -6.34
C ALA A 6 -7.74 -9.84 -4.89
N ASP A 7 -7.60 -11.14 -4.61
CA ASP A 7 -7.22 -11.65 -3.28
C ASP A 7 -5.86 -11.08 -2.83
N THR A 8 -4.91 -10.97 -3.74
CA THR A 8 -3.58 -10.40 -3.45
C THR A 8 -3.64 -8.90 -3.14
N ILE A 9 -4.46 -8.13 -3.87
CA ILE A 9 -4.68 -6.70 -3.62
C ILE A 9 -5.30 -6.51 -2.23
N PHE A 10 -6.37 -7.25 -1.91
CA PHE A 10 -7.02 -7.13 -0.60
C PHE A 10 -6.10 -7.56 0.54
N LYS A 11 -5.30 -8.62 0.35
CA LYS A 11 -4.30 -9.05 1.32
C LYS A 11 -3.22 -7.98 1.53
N ALA A 12 -2.69 -7.40 0.46
CA ALA A 12 -1.70 -6.33 0.52
C ALA A 12 -2.25 -5.10 1.26
N LYS A 13 -3.47 -4.65 0.92
CA LYS A 13 -4.16 -3.55 1.59
C LYS A 13 -4.38 -3.83 3.07
N SER A 14 -4.86 -5.04 3.41
CA SER A 14 -5.10 -5.45 4.79
C SER A 14 -3.81 -5.39 5.62
N GLN A 15 -2.67 -5.79 5.06
CA GLN A 15 -1.38 -5.69 5.73
C GLN A 15 -0.96 -4.24 6.01
N VAL A 16 -1.15 -3.33 5.04
CA VAL A 16 -0.86 -1.90 5.19
C VAL A 16 -1.76 -1.30 6.27
N MET A 17 -3.07 -1.56 6.21
CA MET A 17 -4.04 -1.11 7.19
C MET A 17 -3.71 -1.62 8.60
N SER A 18 -3.39 -2.91 8.72
CA SER A 18 -3.05 -3.52 10.01
C SER A 18 -1.82 -2.87 10.61
N ARG A 19 -0.73 -2.65 9.85
CA ARG A 19 0.46 -1.99 10.38
C ARG A 19 0.22 -0.55 10.82
N LEU A 20 -0.57 0.19 10.05
CA LEU A 20 -0.90 1.56 10.38
C LEU A 20 -1.80 1.61 11.62
N LEU A 21 -2.89 0.86 11.64
CA LEU A 21 -3.88 0.92 12.73
C LEU A 21 -3.53 0.08 13.95
N ASN A 22 -2.36 -0.59 13.97
CA ASN A 22 -1.87 -1.29 15.16
C ASN A 22 -1.43 -0.33 16.27
N ASN A 23 -1.19 0.95 15.94
CA ASN A 23 -0.92 1.97 16.95
C ASN A 23 -2.26 2.43 17.59
N PRO A 24 -2.47 2.25 18.91
CA PRO A 24 -3.70 2.66 19.58
C PRO A 24 -4.02 4.15 19.41
N ASN A 25 -2.99 4.99 19.28
CA ASN A 25 -3.14 6.43 19.09
C ASN A 25 -3.66 6.79 17.69
N TRP A 26 -3.54 5.89 16.71
CA TRP A 26 -3.98 6.12 15.33
C TRP A 26 -5.27 5.39 15.01
N LEU A 27 -5.61 4.34 15.76
CA LEU A 27 -6.79 3.52 15.53
C LEU A 27 -8.09 4.34 15.43
N TYR A 28 -8.24 5.36 16.27
CA TYR A 28 -9.45 6.20 16.33
C TYR A 28 -9.29 7.54 15.61
N ARG A 29 -8.15 7.79 14.97
CA ARG A 29 -7.89 9.03 14.25
C ARG A 29 -8.46 8.97 12.84
N GLN A 30 -9.21 9.99 12.48
CA GLN A 30 -9.92 10.05 11.20
C GLN A 30 -8.96 10.03 10.02
N GLU A 31 -7.83 10.74 10.10
CA GLU A 31 -6.83 10.84 9.03
C GLU A 31 -6.28 9.46 8.64
N PHE A 32 -6.02 8.62 9.64
CA PHE A 32 -5.50 7.26 9.44
C PHE A 32 -6.58 6.30 8.93
N GLN A 33 -7.84 6.48 9.35
CA GLN A 33 -8.97 5.72 8.80
C GLN A 33 -9.21 6.07 7.33
N GLU A 34 -9.17 7.36 6.97
CA GLU A 34 -9.31 7.84 5.59
C GLU A 34 -8.16 7.35 4.70
N ALA A 35 -6.93 7.39 5.21
CA ALA A 35 -5.76 6.94 4.46
C ALA A 35 -5.82 5.46 4.02
N THR A 36 -6.61 4.62 4.71
CA THR A 36 -6.71 3.17 4.44
C THR A 36 -7.92 2.77 3.60
N ARG A 37 -8.74 3.72 3.16
CA ARG A 37 -9.97 3.50 2.37
C ARG A 37 -9.77 3.92 0.93
N PHE A 38 -10.19 3.10 -0.02
CA PHE A 38 -10.10 3.46 -1.44
C PHE A 38 -11.04 4.63 -1.78
N GLU A 39 -12.14 4.74 -1.05
CA GLU A 39 -13.17 5.75 -1.20
C GLU A 39 -12.69 7.15 -0.79
N SER A 40 -11.69 7.22 0.11
CA SER A 40 -11.22 8.47 0.72
C SER A 40 -9.82 8.87 0.22
N ASN A 41 -9.00 7.90 -0.16
CA ASN A 41 -7.61 8.11 -0.57
C ASN A 41 -7.43 7.82 -2.07
N ILE A 42 -7.50 8.88 -2.88
CA ILE A 42 -7.27 8.79 -4.33
C ILE A 42 -5.84 8.31 -4.69
N PHE A 43 -4.85 8.60 -3.85
CA PHE A 43 -3.49 8.10 -4.06
C PHE A 43 -3.44 6.58 -3.90
N LEU A 44 -4.28 5.97 -3.06
CA LEU A 44 -4.32 4.52 -2.87
C LEU A 44 -4.68 3.80 -4.17
N ALA A 45 -5.63 4.34 -4.94
CA ALA A 45 -6.01 3.83 -6.26
C ALA A 45 -4.89 4.03 -7.29
N ASP A 46 -4.28 5.22 -7.33
CA ASP A 46 -3.12 5.51 -8.20
C ASP A 46 -1.92 4.58 -7.90
N GLY A 47 -1.64 4.34 -6.62
CA GLY A 47 -0.62 3.39 -6.18
C GLY A 47 -0.88 1.97 -6.63
N LEU A 48 -2.14 1.53 -6.54
CA LEU A 48 -2.56 0.21 -7.03
C LEU A 48 -2.34 0.11 -8.55
N GLU A 49 -2.79 1.11 -9.31
CA GLU A 49 -2.62 1.15 -10.76
C GLU A 49 -1.14 1.07 -11.16
N LYS A 50 -0.30 1.91 -10.55
CA LYS A 50 1.16 1.92 -10.81
C LYS A 50 1.81 0.59 -10.48
N SER A 51 1.43 -0.05 -9.38
CA SER A 51 1.95 -1.37 -9.03
C SER A 51 1.51 -2.45 -10.02
N LEU A 52 0.26 -2.41 -10.48
CA LEU A 52 -0.24 -3.35 -11.51
C LEU A 52 0.47 -3.15 -12.85
N LEU A 53 0.68 -1.91 -13.28
CA LEU A 53 1.44 -1.59 -14.49
C LEU A 53 2.89 -2.09 -14.38
N LYS A 54 3.53 -1.92 -13.22
CA LYS A 54 4.89 -2.42 -13.00
C LYS A 54 4.96 -3.94 -13.01
N LEU A 55 3.97 -4.62 -12.43
CA LEU A 55 3.87 -6.08 -12.48
C LEU A 55 3.68 -6.57 -13.92
N ALA A 56 2.79 -5.94 -14.69
CA ALA A 56 2.61 -6.24 -16.10
C ALA A 56 3.91 -6.02 -16.87
N GLU A 57 4.58 -4.88 -16.68
CA GLU A 57 5.87 -4.60 -17.29
C GLU A 57 6.88 -5.72 -17.01
N ILE A 58 7.00 -6.16 -15.76
CA ILE A 58 7.92 -7.24 -15.41
C ILE A 58 7.51 -8.51 -16.13
N MET A 59 6.25 -8.95 -16.02
CA MET A 59 5.76 -10.19 -16.65
C MET A 59 5.91 -10.21 -18.17
N TYR A 60 5.78 -9.06 -18.84
CA TYR A 60 5.88 -8.97 -20.29
C TYR A 60 7.31 -8.68 -20.81
N LYS A 61 8.18 -8.03 -20.02
CA LYS A 61 9.57 -7.73 -20.41
C LYS A 61 10.59 -8.75 -19.94
N SER A 62 10.23 -9.67 -19.05
CA SER A 62 11.20 -10.64 -18.53
C SER A 62 11.35 -11.87 -19.43
N ASP A 63 12.53 -12.00 -20.05
CA ASP A 63 13.09 -13.30 -20.49
C ASP A 63 13.48 -14.19 -19.28
N THR A 64 13.43 -13.64 -18.06
CA THR A 64 13.72 -14.33 -16.81
C THR A 64 12.53 -15.13 -16.30
N LYS A 65 12.76 -16.42 -15.99
CA LYS A 65 11.82 -17.27 -15.24
C LYS A 65 11.44 -16.63 -13.91
N ILE A 66 10.22 -16.13 -13.79
CA ILE A 66 9.66 -15.68 -12.51
C ILE A 66 9.45 -16.93 -11.64
N HIS A 67 10.21 -17.05 -10.55
CA HIS A 67 10.12 -18.21 -9.64
C HIS A 67 8.84 -18.22 -8.79
N SER A 68 8.23 -17.06 -8.53
CA SER A 68 6.97 -16.96 -7.80
C SER A 68 6.21 -15.68 -8.17
N GLU A 69 5.22 -15.81 -9.05
CA GLU A 69 4.30 -14.72 -9.41
C GLU A 69 3.51 -14.22 -8.20
N GLU A 70 3.17 -15.12 -7.27
CA GLU A 70 2.40 -14.79 -6.07
C GLU A 70 3.16 -13.83 -5.15
N ARG A 71 4.40 -14.19 -4.81
CA ARG A 71 5.24 -13.37 -3.95
C ARG A 71 5.57 -12.04 -4.61
N LEU A 72 5.88 -12.06 -5.91
CA LEU A 72 6.16 -10.86 -6.68
C LEU A 72 4.97 -9.90 -6.63
N SER A 73 3.79 -10.40 -7.00
CA SER A 73 2.54 -9.61 -7.02
C SER A 73 2.25 -8.99 -5.66
N TYR A 74 2.35 -9.79 -4.59
CA TYR A 74 2.12 -9.32 -3.23
C TYR A 74 3.08 -8.18 -2.83
N VAL A 75 4.38 -8.32 -3.10
CA VAL A 75 5.38 -7.30 -2.73
C VAL A 75 5.12 -5.98 -3.45
N TYR A 76 4.92 -6.00 -4.76
CA TYR A 76 4.68 -4.77 -5.53
C TYR A 76 3.38 -4.07 -5.13
N LEU A 77 2.30 -4.83 -4.96
CA LEU A 77 1.02 -4.28 -4.54
C LEU A 77 1.10 -3.66 -3.14
N ARG A 78 1.69 -4.38 -2.19
CA ARG A 78 1.86 -3.90 -0.81
C ARG A 78 2.71 -2.64 -0.75
N ASN A 79 3.83 -2.60 -1.47
CA ASN A 79 4.73 -1.45 -1.46
C ASN A 79 4.08 -0.22 -2.12
N GLY A 80 3.34 -0.40 -3.22
CA GLY A 80 2.59 0.69 -3.87
C GLY A 80 1.50 1.27 -2.97
N LEU A 81 0.72 0.41 -2.34
CA LEU A 81 -0.34 0.82 -1.41
C LEU A 81 0.25 1.54 -0.17
N ALA A 82 1.35 1.03 0.39
CA ALA A 82 2.01 1.65 1.54
C ALA A 82 2.56 3.04 1.21
N ASN A 83 3.25 3.18 0.08
CA ASN A 83 3.78 4.47 -0.36
C ASN A 83 2.67 5.49 -0.61
N SER A 84 1.55 5.05 -1.17
CA SER A 84 0.41 5.92 -1.45
C SER A 84 -0.36 6.32 -0.20
N THR A 85 -0.50 5.39 0.75
CA THR A 85 -1.05 5.67 2.09
C THR A 85 -0.20 6.72 2.80
N LYS A 86 1.13 6.54 2.80
CA LYS A 86 2.08 7.50 3.38
C LYS A 86 1.96 8.87 2.72
N LYS A 87 1.94 8.90 1.38
CA LYS A 87 1.83 10.15 0.62
C LYS A 87 0.55 10.90 0.96
N TYR A 88 -0.59 10.22 0.96
CA TYR A 88 -1.87 10.83 1.33
C TYR A 88 -1.80 11.46 2.72
N LEU A 89 -1.29 10.75 3.72
CA LEU A 89 -1.15 11.29 5.08
C LEU A 89 -0.26 12.54 5.10
N LEU A 90 0.95 12.43 4.57
CA LEU A 90 1.96 13.49 4.69
C LEU A 90 1.67 14.73 3.83
N ASP A 91 0.88 14.58 2.76
CA ASP A 91 0.53 15.67 1.84
C ASP A 91 -0.78 16.38 2.26
N ASN A 92 -1.67 15.72 3.01
CA ASN A 92 -3.00 16.27 3.34
C ASN A 92 -3.19 16.67 4.81
N PHE A 93 -2.29 16.26 5.71
CA PHE A 93 -2.41 16.56 7.14
C PHE A 93 -1.08 17.04 7.74
N GLU A 94 -1.20 17.86 8.78
CA GLU A 94 -0.05 18.29 9.57
C GLU A 94 0.24 17.30 10.69
N PHE A 95 1.46 16.76 10.65
CA PHE A 95 2.00 15.86 11.66
C PHE A 95 3.28 16.45 12.23
N SER A 96 3.51 16.22 13.52
CA SER A 96 4.80 16.46 14.17
C SER A 96 5.89 15.58 13.54
N ASP A 97 7.16 15.96 13.72
CA ASP A 97 8.28 15.18 13.19
C ASP A 97 8.31 13.74 13.72
N ASP A 98 7.97 13.56 15.00
CA ASP A 98 7.86 12.23 15.62
C ASP A 98 6.75 11.39 14.96
N GLU A 99 5.59 11.97 14.68
CA GLU A 99 4.51 11.28 13.98
C GLU A 99 4.90 10.96 12.53
N ARG A 100 5.54 11.88 11.81
CA ARG A 100 6.04 11.65 10.44
C ARG A 100 7.03 10.48 10.41
N TYR A 101 7.92 10.42 11.39
CA TYR A 101 8.86 9.32 11.55
C TYR A 101 8.13 8.00 11.82
N GLN A 102 7.20 7.99 12.77
CA GLN A 102 6.43 6.78 13.10
C GLN A 102 5.59 6.29 11.92
N ILE A 103 4.92 7.17 11.17
CA ILE A 103 4.19 6.84 9.94
C ILE A 103 5.13 6.18 8.93
N THR A 104 6.31 6.76 8.73
CA THR A 104 7.31 6.22 7.79
C THR A 104 7.77 4.83 8.20
N GLN A 105 8.01 4.59 9.49
CA GLN A 105 8.40 3.28 10.01
C GLN A 105 7.27 2.25 9.88
N ALA A 106 6.03 2.62 10.19
CA ALA A 106 4.87 1.72 10.08
C ALA A 106 4.64 1.25 8.63
N LEU A 107 4.96 2.11 7.65
CA LEU A 107 4.75 1.86 6.22
C LEU A 107 6.03 1.45 5.47
N ALA A 108 7.12 1.14 6.18
CA ALA A 108 8.34 0.59 5.60
C ALA A 108 8.21 -0.94 5.38
N PHE A 109 8.25 -1.39 4.11
CA PHE A 109 7.93 -2.75 3.69
C PHE A 109 8.99 -3.39 2.78
#